data_AF-Q6XII4-F1
#
_entry.id   AF-Q6XII4-F1
#
_cell.length_a   1.000
_cell.length_b   1.000
_cell.length_c   1.000
_cell.angle_alpha   90.00
_cell.angle_beta   90.00
_cell.angle_gamma   90.00
#
_symmetry.space_group_name_H-M   'P 1'
#
loop_
_entity.id
_entity.type
_entity.pdbx_description
1 polymer ?
#
loop_
_entity_poly.entity_id
_entity_poly.type
_entity_poly.pdbx_seq_one_letter_code
_entity_poly.pdbx_strand_id
1 'polypeptide(L)'
;EQRRLNSITLQKNAQLLEVLELPQLMERCIREGRYEEALELAAYATRLGQHQGHIPVVTSIVRSVEALWHTMLVQLVAQLRTDLQLPKCLQIVGYLRRMQAFGDNELRLKFLQARDAWLTSCLEAIPTGDAQQHLSKTIEITRINLFNIITQYRAIFPEDEGTLKTQSSLRPLQGVSCNGDRLFQAWLHNKINDFLLTLERDLQLGVGSVETVLGQCMYFGLSFSRVGADFRALMA
;
A
#
# COMPACT_ATOMS: atom_id res chain seq x y z
N GLU A 1 49.68 26.49 8.96
CA GLU A 1 48.40 26.23 8.26
C GLU A 1 48.35 24.99 7.39
N GLN A 2 48.98 24.91 6.21
CA GLN A 2 48.78 23.80 5.25
C GLN A 2 49.00 22.39 5.85
N ARG A 3 50.07 22.20 6.64
CA ARG A 3 50.37 20.92 7.30
C ARG A 3 49.37 20.56 8.41
N ARG A 4 48.83 21.57 9.10
CA ARG A 4 47.81 21.39 10.13
C ARG A 4 46.49 20.98 9.52
N LEU A 5 46.08 21.66 8.44
CA LEU A 5 44.90 21.31 7.65
C LEU A 5 45.02 19.89 7.07
N ASN A 6 46.14 19.55 6.43
CA ASN A 6 46.36 18.20 5.89
C ASN A 6 46.32 17.12 6.98
N SER A 7 46.87 17.38 8.17
CA SER A 7 46.81 16.44 9.30
C SER A 7 45.37 16.21 9.78
N ILE A 8 44.57 17.27 9.90
CA ILE A 8 43.16 17.18 10.29
C ILE A 8 42.35 16.44 9.20
N THR A 9 42.58 16.75 7.93
CA THR A 9 41.94 16.07 6.80
C THR A 9 42.29 14.58 6.78
N LEU A 10 43.55 14.20 7.05
CA LEU A 10 43.96 12.80 7.14
C LEU A 10 43.25 12.08 8.31
N GLN A 11 43.19 12.73 9.48
CA GLN A 11 42.52 12.17 10.67
C GLN A 11 41.01 12.00 10.48
N LYS A 12 40.39 12.84 9.65
CA LYS A 12 38.95 12.82 9.36
C LYS A 12 38.59 12.16 8.03
N ASN A 13 39.57 11.62 7.31
CA ASN A 13 39.39 11.09 5.95
C ASN A 13 38.34 9.97 5.91
N ALA A 14 38.42 9.00 6.83
CA ALA A 14 37.46 7.89 6.89
C ALA A 14 36.01 8.38 7.12
N GLN A 15 35.82 9.34 8.05
CA GLN A 15 34.50 9.93 8.33
C GLN A 15 33.96 10.74 7.15
N LEU A 16 34.84 11.41 6.39
CA LEU A 16 34.45 12.11 5.17
C LEU A 16 34.07 11.13 4.05
N LEU A 17 34.79 10.01 3.93
CA LEU A 17 34.49 8.96 2.95
C LEU A 17 33.12 8.33 3.21
N GLU A 18 32.81 8.00 4.49
CA GLU A 18 31.50 7.48 4.89
C GLU A 18 30.35 8.41 4.46
N VAL A 19 30.53 9.73 4.60
CA VAL A 19 29.54 10.73 4.18
C VAL A 19 29.39 10.76 2.66
N LEU A 20 30.50 10.67 1.92
CA LEU A 20 30.50 10.64 0.46
C LEU A 20 29.85 9.37 -0.11
N GLU A 21 29.88 8.27 0.65
CA GLU A 21 29.33 6.97 0.26
C GLU A 21 27.85 6.75 0.65
N LEU A 22 27.23 7.69 1.39
CA LEU A 22 25.83 7.56 1.83
C LEU A 22 24.84 7.23 0.69
N PRO A 23 24.90 7.88 -0.49
CA PRO A 23 23.98 7.55 -1.58
C PRO A 23 24.16 6.11 -2.05
N GLN A 24 25.40 5.64 -2.23
CA GLN A 24 25.71 4.29 -2.69
C GLN A 24 25.28 3.24 -1.67
N LEU A 25 25.50 3.51 -0.38
CA LEU A 25 25.04 2.65 0.71
C LEU A 25 23.52 2.57 0.75
N MET A 26 22.83 3.71 0.63
CA MET A 26 21.36 3.74 0.61
C MET A 26 20.80 3.03 -0.61
N GLU A 27 21.38 3.24 -1.80
CA GLU A 27 20.98 2.54 -3.02
C GLU A 27 21.10 1.02 -2.87
N ARG A 28 22.20 0.55 -2.28
CA ARG A 28 22.42 -0.87 -1.99
C ARG A 28 21.37 -1.41 -1.01
N CYS A 29 21.08 -0.68 0.07
CA CYS A 29 20.05 -1.07 1.04
C CYS A 29 18.67 -1.19 0.39
N ILE A 30 18.29 -0.23 -0.46
CA ILE A 30 17.03 -0.26 -1.22
C ILE A 30 16.97 -1.49 -2.13
N ARG A 31 18.05 -1.76 -2.89
CA ARG A 31 18.13 -2.89 -3.82
C ARG A 31 18.05 -4.25 -3.11
N GLU A 32 18.66 -4.35 -1.93
CA GLU A 32 18.66 -5.56 -1.11
C GLU A 32 17.42 -5.67 -0.20
N GLY A 33 16.46 -4.72 -0.31
CA GLY A 33 15.20 -4.72 0.45
C GLY A 33 15.34 -4.38 1.93
N ARG A 34 16.52 -3.87 2.35
CA ARG A 34 16.80 -3.42 3.72
C ARG A 34 16.33 -1.98 3.92
N TYR A 35 15.02 -1.79 3.89
CA TYR A 35 14.39 -0.48 3.96
C TYR A 35 14.57 0.23 5.30
N GLU A 36 14.75 -0.51 6.40
CA GLU A 36 15.04 0.08 7.71
C GLU A 36 16.34 0.88 7.70
N GLU A 37 17.43 0.25 7.25
CA GLU A 37 18.74 0.89 7.09
C GLU A 37 18.67 2.07 6.12
N ALA A 38 17.93 1.94 5.02
CA ALA A 38 17.74 3.03 4.07
C ALA A 38 17.04 4.25 4.69
N LEU A 39 16.05 4.04 5.59
CA LEU A 39 15.38 5.12 6.32
C LEU A 39 16.33 5.80 7.31
N GLU A 40 17.18 5.04 8.00
CA GLU A 40 18.19 5.60 8.91
C GLU A 40 19.22 6.46 8.17
N LEU A 41 19.71 5.99 7.01
CA LEU A 41 20.61 6.73 6.14
C LEU A 41 19.98 8.03 5.62
N ALA A 42 18.71 7.97 5.22
CA ALA A 42 17.95 9.16 4.81
C ALA A 42 17.83 10.18 5.95
N ALA A 43 17.47 9.73 7.16
CA ALA A 43 17.37 10.60 8.33
C ALA A 43 18.72 11.23 8.69
N TYR A 44 19.82 10.48 8.55
CA TYR A 44 21.17 11.00 8.75
C TYR A 44 21.51 12.08 7.72
N ALA A 45 21.28 11.83 6.43
CA ALA A 45 21.53 12.80 5.37
C ALA A 45 20.73 14.09 5.56
N THR A 46 19.45 14.01 5.94
CA THR A 46 18.62 15.18 6.24
C THR A 46 19.19 16.01 7.38
N ARG A 47 19.61 15.38 8.49
CA ARG A 47 20.28 16.08 9.61
C ARG A 47 21.58 16.73 9.17
N LEU A 48 22.38 16.03 8.36
CA LEU A 48 23.63 16.56 7.83
C LEU A 48 23.39 17.82 6.97
N GLY A 49 22.36 17.81 6.12
CA GLY A 49 21.95 18.97 5.33
C GLY A 49 21.51 20.17 6.18
N GLN A 50 20.78 19.92 7.28
CA GLN A 50 20.36 20.98 8.21
C GLN A 50 21.55 21.67 8.89
N HIS A 51 22.59 20.92 9.24
CA HIS A 51 23.76 21.47 9.94
C HIS A 51 24.84 22.03 9.00
N GLN A 52 25.03 21.44 7.82
CA GLN A 52 26.18 21.70 6.93
C GLN A 52 25.75 22.07 5.51
N GLY A 53 24.54 22.61 5.32
CA GLY A 53 23.97 22.95 4.02
C GLY A 53 24.72 24.04 3.22
N HIS A 54 25.72 24.70 3.80
CA HIS A 54 26.59 25.64 3.11
C HIS A 54 27.67 24.96 2.26
N ILE A 55 27.95 23.67 2.49
CA ILE A 55 28.96 22.90 1.76
C ILE A 55 28.31 22.29 0.50
N PRO A 56 28.75 22.66 -0.72
CA PRO A 56 28.11 22.21 -1.96
C PRO A 56 28.04 20.67 -2.12
N VAL A 57 29.07 19.97 -1.67
CA VAL A 57 29.14 18.50 -1.70
C VAL A 57 28.06 17.88 -0.81
N VAL A 58 27.84 18.44 0.39
CA VAL A 58 26.78 17.98 1.30
C VAL A 58 25.41 18.20 0.65
N THR A 59 25.18 19.37 0.06
CA THR A 59 23.93 19.65 -0.68
C THR A 59 23.70 18.64 -1.82
N SER A 60 24.76 18.28 -2.55
CA SER A 60 24.69 17.27 -3.60
C SER A 60 24.31 15.89 -3.05
N ILE A 61 24.89 15.47 -1.92
CA ILE A 61 24.59 14.19 -1.27
C ILE A 61 23.13 14.14 -0.82
N VAL A 62 22.65 15.20 -0.18
CA VAL A 62 21.25 15.29 0.29
C VAL A 62 20.29 15.14 -0.88
N ARG A 63 20.53 15.82 -2.00
CA ARG A 63 19.70 15.67 -3.22
C ARG A 63 19.74 14.24 -3.78
N SER A 64 20.91 13.60 -3.80
CA SER A 64 21.01 12.19 -4.25
C SER A 64 20.22 11.25 -3.34
N VAL A 65 20.29 11.46 -2.02
CA VAL A 65 19.52 10.69 -1.04
C VAL A 65 18.01 10.93 -1.17
N GLU A 66 17.60 12.18 -1.42
CA GLU A 66 16.19 12.51 -1.74
C GLU A 66 15.72 11.79 -3.01
N ALA A 67 16.53 11.70 -4.06
CA ALA A 67 16.18 10.95 -5.27
C ALA A 67 16.00 9.44 -4.99
N LEU A 68 16.88 8.86 -4.16
CA LEU A 68 16.78 7.46 -3.71
C LEU A 68 15.55 7.23 -2.83
N TRP A 69 15.19 8.20 -1.99
CA TRP A 69 13.96 8.17 -1.20
C TRP A 69 12.70 8.05 -2.06
N HIS A 70 12.61 8.84 -3.14
CA HIS A 70 11.50 8.74 -4.09
C HIS A 70 11.48 7.38 -4.81
N THR A 71 12.65 6.86 -5.16
CA THR A 71 12.78 5.51 -5.76
C THR A 71 12.26 4.44 -4.80
N MET A 72 12.65 4.50 -3.53
CA MET A 72 12.19 3.59 -2.48
C MET A 72 10.67 3.68 -2.29
N LEU A 73 10.11 4.89 -2.27
CA LEU A 73 8.67 5.12 -2.17
C LEU A 73 7.90 4.39 -3.28
N VAL A 74 8.35 4.57 -4.53
CA VAL A 74 7.74 3.91 -5.70
C VAL A 74 7.83 2.39 -5.59
N GLN A 75 8.99 1.84 -5.17
CA GLN A 75 9.16 0.40 -4.99
C GLN A 75 8.26 -0.19 -3.89
N LEU A 76 8.09 0.52 -2.76
CA LEU A 76 7.21 0.09 -1.67
C LEU A 76 5.74 0.07 -2.11
N VAL A 77 5.29 1.11 -2.82
CA VAL A 77 3.93 1.17 -3.38
C VAL A 77 3.72 0.07 -4.44
N ALA A 78 4.73 -0.21 -5.27
CA ALA A 78 4.66 -1.29 -6.24
C ALA A 78 4.53 -2.67 -5.59
N GLN A 79 5.20 -2.92 -4.45
CA GLN A 79 5.03 -4.17 -3.70
C GLN A 79 3.59 -4.36 -3.18
N LEU A 80 2.87 -3.29 -2.85
CA LEU A 80 1.45 -3.40 -2.47
C LEU A 80 0.55 -3.91 -3.61
N ARG A 81 1.03 -3.95 -4.86
CA ARG A 81 0.34 -4.50 -6.03
C ARG A 81 0.64 -5.98 -6.30
N THR A 82 1.32 -6.67 -5.37
CA THR A 82 1.59 -8.10 -5.48
C THR A 82 0.80 -8.88 -4.44
N ASP A 83 0.79 -10.21 -4.59
CA ASP A 83 0.29 -11.10 -3.54
C ASP A 83 1.16 -10.94 -2.29
N LEU A 84 0.52 -10.66 -1.16
CA LEU A 84 1.20 -10.32 0.08
C LEU A 84 0.42 -10.84 1.29
N GLN A 85 1.17 -11.40 2.23
CA GLN A 85 0.67 -11.77 3.54
C GLN A 85 0.59 -10.54 4.46
N LEU A 86 -0.36 -10.57 5.40
CA LEU A 86 -0.64 -9.46 6.33
C LEU A 86 0.62 -8.88 7.02
N PRO A 87 1.57 -9.66 7.54
CA PRO A 87 2.77 -9.11 8.18
C PRO A 87 3.60 -8.23 7.25
N LYS A 88 3.73 -8.63 5.98
CA LYS A 88 4.48 -7.85 4.99
C LYS A 88 3.74 -6.56 4.61
N CYS A 89 2.42 -6.60 4.54
CA CYS A 89 1.59 -5.40 4.32
C CYS A 89 1.79 -4.38 5.44
N LEU A 90 1.73 -4.83 6.70
CA LEU A 90 1.96 -3.99 7.88
C LEU A 90 3.36 -3.38 7.85
N GLN A 91 4.37 -4.18 7.50
CA GLN A 91 5.75 -3.71 7.38
C GLN A 91 5.89 -2.61 6.31
N ILE A 92 5.39 -2.85 5.09
CA ILE A 92 5.45 -1.88 3.99
C ILE A 92 4.72 -0.59 4.36
N VAL A 93 3.49 -0.68 4.87
CA VAL A 93 2.72 0.50 5.27
C VAL A 93 3.38 1.23 6.46
N GLY A 94 4.02 0.49 7.37
CA GLY A 94 4.84 1.07 8.43
C GLY A 94 6.00 1.91 7.90
N TYR A 95 6.69 1.43 6.86
CA TYR A 95 7.72 2.24 6.18
C TYR A 95 7.12 3.48 5.52
N LEU A 96 6.01 3.34 4.77
CA LEU A 96 5.33 4.48 4.13
C LEU A 96 4.90 5.55 5.15
N ARG A 97 4.43 5.14 6.34
CA ARG A 97 4.10 6.06 7.44
C ARG A 97 5.32 6.78 7.98
N ARG A 98 6.43 6.08 8.20
CA ARG A 98 7.70 6.68 8.67
C ARG A 98 8.31 7.61 7.63
N MET A 99 8.06 7.33 6.35
CA MET A 99 8.43 8.24 5.27
C MET A 99 7.59 9.53 5.27
N GLN A 100 6.43 9.56 5.95
CA GLN A 100 5.52 10.71 5.96
C GLN A 100 5.18 11.22 4.55
N ALA A 101 5.21 10.32 3.56
CA ALA A 101 5.01 10.66 2.15
C ALA A 101 3.54 10.93 1.81
N PHE A 102 2.62 10.50 2.68
CA PHE A 102 1.17 10.56 2.48
C PHE A 102 0.48 10.94 3.79
N GLY A 103 -0.63 11.68 3.69
CA GLY A 103 -1.59 11.79 4.79
C GLY A 103 -2.35 10.48 5.03
N ASP A 104 -3.04 10.32 6.17
CA ASP A 104 -3.72 9.05 6.51
C ASP A 104 -4.74 8.61 5.43
N ASN A 105 -5.62 9.53 5.02
CA ASN A 105 -6.60 9.26 3.96
C ASN A 105 -5.97 8.98 2.59
N GLU A 106 -4.86 9.65 2.27
CA GLU A 106 -4.13 9.41 1.03
C GLU A 106 -3.48 8.02 1.05
N LEU A 107 -2.89 7.62 2.17
CA LEU A 107 -2.30 6.31 2.35
C LEU A 107 -3.36 5.20 2.26
N ARG A 108 -4.54 5.39 2.87
CA ARG A 108 -5.71 4.50 2.71
C ARG A 108 -6.09 4.35 1.24
N LEU A 109 -6.22 5.46 0.51
CA LEU A 109 -6.57 5.46 -0.90
C LEU A 109 -5.50 4.74 -1.75
N LYS A 110 -4.22 5.05 -1.55
CA LYS A 110 -3.09 4.41 -2.26
C LYS A 110 -3.05 2.91 -1.99
N PHE A 111 -3.30 2.49 -0.75
CA PHE A 111 -3.38 1.07 -0.39
C PHE A 111 -4.52 0.39 -1.16
N LEU A 112 -5.74 0.95 -1.12
CA LEU A 112 -6.88 0.39 -1.84
C LEU A 112 -6.64 0.33 -3.35
N GLN A 113 -6.11 1.40 -3.95
CA GLN A 113 -5.75 1.42 -5.38
C GLN A 113 -4.73 0.33 -5.75
N ALA A 114 -3.71 0.11 -4.91
CA ALA A 114 -2.71 -0.91 -5.16
C ALA A 114 -3.30 -2.33 -5.05
N ARG A 115 -4.14 -2.57 -4.04
CA ARG A 115 -4.83 -3.85 -3.85
C ARG A 115 -5.89 -4.14 -4.91
N ASP A 116 -6.60 -3.11 -5.35
CA ASP A 116 -7.58 -3.20 -6.43
C ASP A 116 -6.91 -3.55 -7.76
N ALA A 117 -5.77 -2.91 -8.08
CA ALA A 117 -4.99 -3.24 -9.27
C ALA A 117 -4.50 -4.70 -9.25
N TRP A 118 -4.03 -5.18 -8.09
CA TRP A 118 -3.63 -6.58 -7.95
C TRP A 118 -4.81 -7.54 -8.13
N LEU A 119 -5.93 -7.32 -7.43
CA LEU A 119 -7.13 -8.14 -7.55
C LEU A 119 -7.63 -8.20 -9.00
N THR A 120 -7.71 -7.03 -9.65
CA THR A 120 -8.11 -6.92 -11.06
C THR A 120 -7.21 -7.76 -11.95
N SER A 121 -5.88 -7.70 -11.76
CA SER A 121 -4.94 -8.52 -12.54
C SER A 121 -5.14 -10.03 -12.33
N CYS A 122 -5.52 -10.46 -11.12
CA CYS A 122 -5.84 -11.86 -10.85
C CYS A 122 -7.12 -12.31 -11.57
N LEU A 123 -8.12 -11.44 -11.65
CA LEU A 123 -9.39 -11.73 -12.32
C LEU A 123 -9.25 -11.72 -13.84
N GLU A 124 -8.49 -10.76 -14.40
CA GLU A 124 -8.20 -10.69 -15.84
C GLU A 124 -7.40 -11.90 -16.35
N ALA A 125 -6.64 -12.57 -15.48
CA ALA A 125 -5.90 -13.78 -15.82
C ALA A 125 -6.80 -15.03 -15.95
N ILE A 126 -8.08 -14.96 -15.58
CA ILE A 126 -9.00 -16.10 -15.67
C ILE A 126 -9.45 -16.29 -17.13
N PRO A 127 -9.27 -17.48 -17.73
CA PRO A 127 -9.73 -17.73 -19.09
C PRO A 127 -11.25 -17.61 -19.19
N THR A 128 -11.74 -16.87 -20.19
CA THR A 128 -13.18 -16.61 -20.45
C THR A 128 -13.82 -17.58 -21.44
N GLY A 129 -13.10 -18.60 -21.90
CA GLY A 129 -13.57 -19.52 -22.94
C GLY A 129 -14.69 -20.48 -22.51
N ASP A 130 -14.80 -20.77 -21.21
CA ASP A 130 -15.85 -21.60 -20.62
C ASP A 130 -16.48 -20.84 -19.45
N ALA A 131 -17.77 -20.52 -19.55
CA ALA A 131 -18.48 -19.69 -18.58
C ALA A 131 -18.58 -20.36 -17.19
N GLN A 132 -18.78 -21.68 -17.12
CA GLN A 132 -18.84 -22.42 -15.85
C GLN A 132 -17.48 -22.36 -15.13
N GLN A 133 -16.38 -22.59 -15.85
CA GLN A 133 -15.04 -22.56 -15.30
C GLN A 133 -14.61 -21.14 -14.93
N HIS A 134 -14.88 -20.17 -15.81
CA HIS A 134 -14.59 -18.76 -15.57
C HIS A 134 -15.30 -18.28 -14.29
N LEU A 135 -16.59 -18.57 -14.17
CA LEU A 135 -17.39 -18.16 -13.02
C LEU A 135 -16.96 -18.85 -11.73
N SER A 136 -16.72 -20.16 -11.77
CA SER A 136 -16.24 -20.92 -10.59
C SER A 136 -14.92 -20.35 -10.07
N LYS A 137 -13.96 -20.06 -10.96
CA LYS A 137 -12.68 -19.44 -10.60
C LYS A 137 -12.84 -18.01 -10.10
N THR A 138 -13.73 -17.24 -10.73
CA THR A 138 -14.03 -15.85 -10.34
C THR A 138 -14.58 -15.82 -8.91
N ILE A 139 -15.51 -16.70 -8.56
CA ILE A 139 -16.07 -16.83 -7.20
C ILE A 139 -14.96 -17.16 -6.21
N GLU A 140 -14.11 -18.14 -6.53
CA GLU A 140 -13.02 -18.57 -5.65
C GLU A 140 -12.00 -17.44 -5.39
N ILE A 141 -11.46 -16.88 -6.47
CA ILE A 141 -10.42 -15.83 -6.43
C ILE A 141 -10.96 -14.57 -5.75
N THR A 142 -12.17 -14.12 -6.13
CA THR A 142 -12.79 -12.94 -5.51
C THR A 142 -12.98 -13.16 -4.02
N ARG A 143 -13.57 -14.29 -3.61
CA ARG A 143 -13.82 -14.56 -2.19
C ARG A 143 -12.55 -14.54 -1.36
N ILE A 144 -11.51 -15.24 -1.80
CA ILE A 144 -10.24 -15.36 -1.05
C ILE A 144 -9.51 -14.02 -1.02
N ASN A 145 -9.29 -13.41 -2.18
CA ASN A 145 -8.45 -12.23 -2.29
C ASN A 145 -9.15 -10.99 -1.72
N LEU A 146 -10.46 -10.83 -1.93
CA LEU A 146 -11.21 -9.73 -1.36
C LEU A 146 -11.24 -9.83 0.17
N PHE A 147 -11.41 -11.03 0.74
CA PHE A 147 -11.35 -11.23 2.19
C PHE A 147 -9.98 -10.87 2.77
N ASN A 148 -8.90 -11.26 2.08
CA ASN A 148 -7.54 -10.89 2.47
C ASN A 148 -7.35 -9.37 2.46
N ILE A 149 -7.81 -8.68 1.41
CA ILE A 149 -7.71 -7.22 1.31
C ILE A 149 -8.51 -6.54 2.43
N ILE A 150 -9.74 -7.00 2.72
CA ILE A 150 -10.57 -6.49 3.83
C ILE A 150 -9.84 -6.64 5.16
N THR A 151 -9.31 -7.84 5.43
CA THR A 151 -8.59 -8.15 6.68
C THR A 151 -7.34 -7.28 6.81
N GLN A 152 -6.57 -7.13 5.73
CA GLN A 152 -5.40 -6.27 5.70
C GLN A 152 -5.74 -4.81 5.94
N TYR A 153 -6.77 -4.30 5.26
CA TYR A 153 -7.21 -2.92 5.41
C TYR A 153 -7.57 -2.63 6.86
N ARG A 154 -8.43 -3.46 7.48
CA ARG A 154 -8.86 -3.26 8.88
C ARG A 154 -7.74 -3.37 9.89
N ALA A 155 -6.76 -4.24 9.65
CA ALA A 155 -5.59 -4.37 10.51
C ALA A 155 -4.64 -3.17 10.42
N ILE A 156 -4.51 -2.58 9.21
CA ILE A 156 -3.60 -1.46 8.95
C ILE A 156 -4.25 -0.12 9.34
N PHE A 157 -5.55 0.01 9.09
CA PHE A 157 -6.37 1.21 9.30
C PHE A 157 -7.56 0.83 10.20
N PRO A 158 -7.34 0.62 11.51
CA PRO A 158 -8.43 0.33 12.43
C PRO A 158 -9.43 1.49 12.44
N GLU A 159 -10.71 1.15 12.58
CA GLU A 159 -11.76 2.14 12.78
C GLU A 159 -11.45 2.90 14.08
N ASP A 160 -11.31 4.21 13.95
CA ASP A 160 -10.98 5.07 15.08
C ASP A 160 -12.27 5.23 15.89
N GLU A 161 -12.53 4.34 16.86
CA GLU A 161 -13.68 4.48 17.80
C GLU A 161 -13.63 5.81 18.60
N GLY A 162 -12.57 6.62 18.44
CA GLY A 162 -12.24 7.77 19.27
C GLY A 162 -12.31 9.17 18.63
N THR A 163 -12.58 9.36 17.34
CA THR A 163 -12.59 10.74 16.75
C THR A 163 -13.83 11.58 17.11
N LEU A 164 -14.70 11.07 17.99
CA LEU A 164 -15.74 11.86 18.66
C LEU A 164 -15.28 12.56 19.96
N LYS A 165 -14.02 12.39 20.42
CA LYS A 165 -13.59 12.88 21.75
C LYS A 165 -12.36 13.79 21.83
N THR A 166 -11.82 14.29 20.73
CA THR A 166 -10.82 15.37 20.79
C THR A 166 -11.32 16.58 20.04
N GLN A 167 -12.00 17.45 20.80
CA GLN A 167 -12.13 18.86 20.49
C GLN A 167 -10.72 19.45 20.30
N SER A 168 -10.28 19.56 19.06
CA SER A 168 -9.36 20.62 18.65
C SER A 168 -10.16 21.64 17.85
N SER A 169 -10.04 22.89 18.28
CA SER A 169 -10.93 24.02 18.02
C SER A 169 -10.81 24.59 16.60
N LEU A 170 -10.90 23.77 15.57
CA LEU A 170 -10.97 24.23 14.18
C LEU A 170 -12.07 23.44 13.48
N ARG A 171 -13.24 24.09 13.31
CA ARG A 171 -14.31 23.57 12.44
C ARG A 171 -13.73 23.39 11.03
N PRO A 172 -13.58 22.16 10.50
CA PRO A 172 -13.29 22.01 9.09
C PRO A 172 -14.49 22.56 8.32
N LEU A 173 -14.24 23.32 7.26
CA LEU A 173 -15.28 23.82 6.37
C LEU A 173 -16.25 22.68 6.00
N GLN A 174 -17.52 22.92 6.26
CA GLN A 174 -18.61 21.98 6.08
C GLN A 174 -18.71 21.60 4.60
N GLY A 175 -18.36 20.35 4.24
CA GLY A 175 -18.62 19.86 2.89
C GLY A 175 -17.92 18.58 2.46
N VAL A 176 -16.64 18.36 2.80
CA VAL A 176 -15.89 17.19 2.29
C VAL A 176 -14.88 16.70 3.32
N SER A 177 -15.37 16.02 4.37
CA SER A 177 -14.51 15.08 5.10
C SER A 177 -14.57 13.74 4.36
N CYS A 178 -13.49 13.37 3.67
CA CYS A 178 -13.30 12.02 3.17
C CYS A 178 -13.04 11.11 4.38
N ASN A 179 -14.09 10.67 5.07
CA ASN A 179 -13.94 9.65 6.09
C ASN A 179 -13.35 8.40 5.41
N GLY A 180 -12.13 8.00 5.78
CA GLY A 180 -11.45 6.85 5.19
C GLY A 180 -12.29 5.57 5.22
N ASP A 181 -13.21 5.45 6.18
CA ASP A 181 -14.13 4.32 6.27
C ASP A 181 -15.17 4.36 5.15
N ARG A 182 -15.66 5.56 4.76
CA ARG A 182 -16.55 5.70 3.59
C ARG A 182 -15.83 5.32 2.29
N LEU A 183 -14.52 5.62 2.17
CA LEU A 183 -13.72 5.20 1.02
C LEU A 183 -13.66 3.67 0.92
N PHE A 184 -13.39 3.01 2.05
CA PHE A 184 -13.36 1.55 2.11
C PHE A 184 -14.71 0.91 1.80
N GLN A 185 -15.79 1.41 2.41
CA GLN A 185 -17.13 0.88 2.18
C GLN A 185 -17.58 1.08 0.73
N ALA A 186 -17.32 2.26 0.15
CA ALA A 186 -17.61 2.52 -1.27
C ALA A 186 -16.80 1.60 -2.20
N TRP A 187 -15.51 1.42 -1.91
CA TRP A 187 -14.67 0.50 -2.68
C TRP A 187 -15.18 -0.94 -2.60
N LEU A 188 -15.50 -1.42 -1.39
CA LEU A 188 -16.01 -2.77 -1.16
C LEU A 188 -17.34 -3.00 -1.88
N HIS A 189 -18.27 -2.04 -1.78
CA HIS A 189 -19.53 -2.07 -2.50
C HIS A 189 -19.32 -2.17 -4.03
N ASN A 190 -18.41 -1.37 -4.59
CA ASN A 190 -18.07 -1.46 -6.01
C ASN A 190 -17.52 -2.84 -6.39
N LYS A 191 -16.65 -3.45 -5.57
CA LYS A 191 -16.13 -4.81 -5.85
C LYS A 191 -17.22 -5.88 -5.84
N ILE A 192 -18.18 -5.77 -4.93
CA ILE A 192 -19.34 -6.67 -4.92
C ILE A 192 -20.19 -6.47 -6.17
N ASN A 193 -20.45 -5.22 -6.59
CA ASN A 193 -21.19 -4.95 -7.82
C ASN A 193 -20.46 -5.47 -9.07
N ASP A 194 -19.14 -5.27 -9.17
CA ASP A 194 -18.32 -5.80 -10.28
C ASP A 194 -18.44 -7.34 -10.37
N PHE A 195 -18.44 -8.01 -9.21
CA PHE A 195 -18.66 -9.45 -9.12
C PHE A 195 -20.06 -9.84 -9.58
N LEU A 196 -21.11 -9.14 -9.13
CA LEU A 196 -22.49 -9.43 -9.53
C LEU A 196 -22.72 -9.23 -11.03
N LEU A 197 -22.13 -8.20 -11.63
CA LEU A 197 -22.17 -7.99 -13.09
C LEU A 197 -21.46 -9.12 -13.85
N THR A 198 -20.33 -9.60 -13.33
CA THR A 198 -19.61 -10.74 -13.91
C THR A 198 -20.44 -12.02 -13.81
N LEU A 199 -21.08 -12.24 -12.65
CA LEU A 199 -21.97 -13.36 -12.41
C LEU A 199 -23.15 -13.35 -13.38
N GLU A 200 -23.85 -12.22 -13.52
CA GLU A 200 -24.98 -12.09 -14.45
C GLU A 200 -24.56 -12.37 -15.90
N ARG A 201 -23.45 -11.78 -16.35
CA ARG A 201 -22.90 -11.98 -17.69
C ARG A 201 -22.60 -13.46 -17.96
N ASP A 202 -21.90 -14.14 -17.06
CA ASP A 202 -21.50 -15.54 -17.28
C ASP A 202 -22.69 -16.50 -17.19
N LEU A 203 -23.69 -16.20 -16.36
CA LEU A 203 -24.96 -16.94 -16.33
C LEU A 203 -25.70 -16.82 -17.67
N GLN A 204 -25.71 -15.63 -18.28
CA GLN A 204 -26.32 -15.41 -19.61
C GLN A 204 -25.59 -16.15 -20.73
N LEU A 205 -24.27 -16.37 -20.62
CA LEU A 205 -23.48 -17.16 -21.58
C LEU A 205 -23.76 -18.66 -21.49
N GLY A 206 -24.40 -19.11 -20.41
CA GLY A 206 -24.80 -20.50 -20.20
C GLY A 206 -23.81 -21.25 -19.33
N VAL A 207 -24.26 -21.62 -18.13
CA VAL A 207 -23.52 -22.44 -17.17
C VAL A 207 -24.09 -23.86 -17.12
N GLY A 208 -23.22 -24.84 -16.85
CA GLY A 208 -23.64 -26.25 -16.81
C GLY A 208 -24.57 -26.59 -15.64
N SER A 209 -24.44 -25.89 -14.51
CA SER A 209 -25.30 -26.07 -13.33
C SER A 209 -25.45 -24.76 -12.56
N VAL A 210 -26.62 -24.13 -12.70
CA VAL A 210 -26.98 -22.90 -11.95
C VAL A 210 -27.06 -23.18 -10.45
N GLU A 211 -27.53 -24.36 -10.05
CA GLU A 211 -27.64 -24.75 -8.64
C GLU A 211 -26.25 -24.80 -7.96
N THR A 212 -25.25 -25.33 -8.65
CA THR A 212 -23.87 -25.38 -8.12
C THR A 212 -23.30 -23.98 -7.95
N VAL A 213 -23.49 -23.11 -8.94
CA VAL A 213 -23.05 -21.70 -8.90
C VAL A 213 -23.77 -20.96 -7.77
N LEU A 214 -25.08 -21.11 -7.64
CA LEU A 214 -25.86 -20.50 -6.58
C LEU A 214 -25.37 -20.94 -5.20
N GLY A 215 -25.11 -22.23 -5.01
CA GLY A 215 -24.53 -22.76 -3.77
C GLY A 215 -23.19 -22.12 -3.42
N GLN A 216 -22.30 -21.95 -4.41
CA GLN A 216 -21.01 -21.26 -4.23
C GLN A 216 -21.19 -19.78 -3.88
N CYS A 217 -22.09 -19.06 -4.56
CA CYS A 217 -22.38 -17.66 -4.27
C CYS A 217 -23.00 -17.47 -2.88
N MET A 218 -23.89 -18.37 -2.45
CA MET A 218 -24.47 -18.34 -1.11
C MET A 218 -23.42 -18.58 -0.03
N TYR A 219 -22.49 -19.51 -0.24
CA TYR A 219 -21.36 -19.71 0.66
C TYR A 219 -20.43 -18.47 0.70
N PHE A 220 -20.14 -17.88 -0.46
CA PHE A 220 -19.34 -16.66 -0.55
C PHE A 220 -20.01 -15.53 0.23
N GLY A 221 -21.25 -15.17 -0.06
CA GLY A 221 -21.94 -14.10 0.65
C GLY A 221 -22.04 -14.34 2.16
N LEU A 222 -22.30 -15.58 2.59
CA LEU A 222 -22.30 -15.95 4.00
C LEU A 222 -20.93 -15.71 4.66
N SER A 223 -19.83 -16.05 3.99
CA SER A 223 -18.49 -15.82 4.52
C SER A 223 -18.16 -14.33 4.74
N PHE A 224 -18.89 -13.43 4.08
CA PHE A 224 -18.72 -11.98 4.17
C PHE A 224 -19.70 -11.31 5.16
N SER A 225 -20.61 -12.07 5.76
CA SER A 225 -21.56 -11.57 6.78
C SER A 225 -20.87 -10.87 7.95
N ARG A 226 -19.78 -11.46 8.47
CA ARG A 226 -19.01 -10.91 9.59
C ARG A 226 -18.27 -9.61 9.26
N VAL A 227 -18.04 -9.35 7.98
CA VAL A 227 -17.40 -8.12 7.52
C VAL A 227 -18.39 -7.10 6.96
N GLY A 228 -19.69 -7.36 7.05
CA GLY A 228 -20.75 -6.42 6.66
C GLY A 228 -20.95 -6.30 5.14
N ALA A 229 -20.53 -7.30 4.37
CA ALA A 229 -20.62 -7.31 2.91
C ALA A 229 -21.37 -8.54 2.38
N ASP A 230 -22.41 -8.96 3.11
CA ASP A 230 -23.28 -10.06 2.70
C ASP A 230 -24.19 -9.61 1.54
N PHE A 231 -23.96 -10.17 0.35
CA PHE A 231 -24.71 -9.85 -0.86
C PHE A 231 -25.83 -10.85 -1.17
N ARG A 232 -26.09 -11.84 -0.31
CA ARG A 232 -27.10 -12.89 -0.59
C ARG A 232 -28.49 -12.34 -0.84
N ALA A 233 -28.84 -11.22 -0.20
CA ALA A 233 -30.12 -10.53 -0.42
C ALA A 233 -30.27 -9.96 -1.85
N LEU A 234 -29.16 -9.76 -2.56
CA LEU A 234 -29.14 -9.26 -3.95
C LEU A 234 -29.25 -10.39 -4.97
N MET A 235 -29.18 -11.66 -4.53
CA MET A 235 -29.27 -12.85 -5.38
C MET A 235 -30.71 -13.40 -5.50
N ALA A 236 -31.66 -12.76 -4.81
CA ALA A 236 -33.06 -13.20 -4.71
C ALA A 236 -33.90 -12.77 -5.91
#